data_AF-A0A540LV85-F1
#
_entry.id   AF-A0A540LV85-F1
#
_cell.length_a   1.000
_cell.length_b   1.000
_cell.length_c   1.000
_cell.angle_alpha   90.00
_cell.angle_beta   90.00
_cell.angle_gamma   90.00
#
_symmetry.space_group_name_H-M   'P 1'
#
loop_
_entity.id
_entity.type
_entity.pdbx_description
1 polymer ?
#
loop_
_entity_poly.entity_id
_entity_poly.type
_entity_poly.pdbx_seq_one_letter_code
_entity_poly.pdbx_strand_id
1 'polypeptide(L)'
;MHSEANPDPPTIFISPQILKDFLLWVEHDLGPWGPLVLAIAYIPLTVLAVPASVLTLGGGYLFGLPVGFFADSIGATVGAGAAFLLGRTIGRSFVVSRLKDYPQFQAVAIAIRRSGFKIVLLLRLVPLLPFNMLNYLLSVTPVPIGQYMLASWIGMMPITLALVYVGTTLKDISDVTHGWGEFSKTRWAFIILGLVVSVILMICVTRVAKAALDKALAENEDLDNIDIIPELPVVSEAPVHLNQPLLIKIDAPDDHHEK
;
A
#
# COMPACT_ATOMS: atom_id res chain seq x y z
N MET A 1 25.34 28.15 -32.60
CA MET A 1 24.30 27.94 -31.58
C MET A 1 23.92 26.47 -31.65
N HIS A 2 24.74 25.61 -31.04
CA HIS A 2 24.55 24.16 -31.05
C HIS A 2 23.61 23.79 -29.90
N SER A 3 22.43 23.28 -30.25
CA SER A 3 21.46 22.75 -29.30
C SER A 3 21.98 21.39 -28.83
N GLU A 4 22.50 21.35 -27.60
CA GLU A 4 22.82 20.09 -26.91
C GLU A 4 21.54 19.29 -26.72
N ALA A 5 21.48 18.12 -27.35
CA ALA A 5 20.48 17.10 -27.07
C ALA A 5 20.76 16.56 -25.66
N ASN A 6 19.90 16.92 -24.71
CA ASN A 6 19.87 16.33 -23.38
C ASN A 6 19.66 14.81 -23.54
N PRO A 7 20.58 13.94 -23.08
CA PRO A 7 20.36 12.50 -23.12
C PRO A 7 19.22 12.16 -22.15
N ASP A 8 18.17 11.52 -22.66
CA ASP A 8 17.09 11.00 -21.84
C ASP A 8 17.67 10.13 -20.70
N PRO A 9 17.12 10.23 -19.47
CA PRO A 9 17.61 9.41 -18.37
C PRO A 9 17.51 7.93 -18.73
N PRO A 10 18.44 7.07 -18.28
CA PRO A 10 18.43 5.65 -18.58
C PRO A 10 17.19 5.01 -17.96
N THR A 11 16.12 4.99 -18.72
CA THR A 11 14.87 4.37 -18.32
C THR A 11 15.07 2.91 -18.67
N ILE A 12 15.33 2.08 -17.66
CA ILE A 12 15.45 0.62 -17.81
C ILE A 12 14.05 0.09 -18.18
N PHE A 13 13.66 0.28 -19.43
CA PHE A 13 12.47 -0.33 -19.99
C PHE A 13 12.83 -1.77 -20.28
N ILE A 14 12.45 -2.68 -19.39
CA ILE A 14 12.35 -4.09 -19.76
C ILE A 14 11.30 -4.15 -20.87
N SER A 15 11.73 -4.50 -22.08
CA SER A 15 10.83 -4.59 -23.22
C SER A 15 9.82 -5.72 -22.96
N PRO A 16 8.54 -5.57 -23.38
CA PRO A 16 7.54 -6.63 -23.26
C PRO A 16 7.99 -7.97 -23.86
N GLN A 17 8.89 -7.91 -24.85
CA GLN A 17 9.51 -9.06 -25.50
C GLN A 17 10.41 -9.85 -24.54
N ILE A 18 11.28 -9.19 -23.78
CA ILE A 18 12.17 -9.86 -22.81
C ILE A 18 11.34 -10.61 -21.75
N LEU A 19 10.23 -10.02 -21.32
CA LEU A 19 9.35 -10.65 -20.33
C LEU A 19 8.62 -11.86 -20.91
N LYS A 20 8.20 -11.78 -22.18
CA LYS A 20 7.62 -12.91 -22.89
C LYS A 20 8.64 -14.03 -23.10
N ASP A 21 9.86 -13.70 -23.52
CA ASP A 21 10.94 -14.66 -23.76
C ASP A 21 11.36 -15.34 -22.45
N PHE A 22 11.38 -14.60 -21.33
CA PHE A 22 11.61 -15.16 -20.01
C PHE A 22 10.50 -16.15 -19.60
N LEU A 23 9.22 -15.79 -19.80
CA LEU A 23 8.11 -16.68 -19.49
C LEU A 23 8.13 -17.95 -20.35
N LEU A 24 8.46 -17.84 -21.63
CA LEU A 24 8.60 -18.97 -22.54
C LEU A 24 9.79 -19.86 -22.16
N TRP A 25 10.92 -19.28 -21.75
CA TRP A 25 12.06 -20.03 -21.23
C TRP A 25 11.71 -20.78 -19.93
N VAL A 26 10.95 -20.13 -19.03
CA VAL A 26 10.45 -20.75 -17.79
C VAL A 26 9.53 -21.94 -18.06
N GLU A 27 8.69 -21.84 -19.09
CA GLU A 27 7.81 -22.93 -19.52
C GLU A 27 8.60 -24.11 -20.11
N HIS A 28 9.59 -23.82 -20.95
CA HIS A 28 10.22 -24.83 -21.79
C HIS A 28 11.39 -25.56 -21.11
N ASP A 29 12.15 -24.89 -20.23
CA ASP A 29 13.43 -25.41 -19.72
C ASP A 29 13.44 -25.76 -18.22
N LEU A 30 12.46 -25.31 -17.42
CA LEU A 30 12.56 -25.41 -15.95
C LEU A 30 11.72 -26.49 -15.28
N GLY A 31 10.74 -27.10 -15.97
CA GLY A 31 9.97 -28.23 -15.46
C GLY A 31 9.46 -28.00 -14.01
N PRO A 32 9.77 -28.87 -13.02
CA PRO A 32 9.31 -28.72 -11.63
C PRO A 32 9.84 -27.49 -10.88
N TRP A 33 10.95 -26.89 -11.32
CA TRP A 33 11.61 -25.75 -10.64
C TRP A 33 11.08 -24.40 -11.09
N GLY A 34 10.24 -24.35 -12.13
CA GLY A 34 9.67 -23.13 -12.67
C GLY A 34 9.01 -22.20 -11.63
N PRO A 35 8.21 -22.70 -10.66
CA PRO A 35 7.61 -21.86 -9.63
C PRO A 35 8.64 -21.17 -8.73
N LEU A 36 9.73 -21.87 -8.38
CA LEU A 36 10.79 -21.32 -7.55
C LEU A 36 11.54 -20.20 -8.29
N VAL A 37 11.83 -20.41 -9.57
CA VAL A 37 12.52 -19.41 -10.40
C VAL A 37 11.62 -18.21 -10.66
N LEU A 38 10.31 -18.40 -10.83
CA LEU A 38 9.35 -17.30 -10.94
C LEU A 38 9.30 -16.47 -9.65
N ALA A 39 9.28 -17.12 -8.48
CA ALA A 39 9.35 -16.45 -7.18
C ALA A 39 10.66 -15.67 -6.99
N ILE A 40 11.80 -16.23 -7.40
CA ILE A 40 13.10 -15.56 -7.34
C ILE A 40 13.16 -14.39 -8.32
N ALA A 41 12.67 -14.55 -9.55
CA ALA A 41 12.63 -13.50 -10.57
C ALA A 41 11.72 -12.33 -10.16
N TYR A 42 10.68 -12.59 -9.35
CA TYR A 42 9.82 -11.56 -8.80
C TYR A 42 10.59 -10.49 -8.02
N ILE A 43 11.68 -10.87 -7.36
CA ILE A 43 12.50 -9.98 -6.53
C ILE A 43 13.17 -8.87 -7.35
N PRO A 44 14.08 -9.18 -8.32
CA PRO A 44 14.70 -8.15 -9.13
C PRO A 44 13.69 -7.40 -10.01
N LEU A 45 12.62 -8.06 -10.48
CA LEU A 45 11.61 -7.38 -11.31
C LEU A 45 10.78 -6.38 -10.49
N THR A 46 10.44 -6.69 -9.25
CA THR A 46 9.79 -5.74 -8.33
C THR A 46 10.71 -4.54 -8.06
N VAL A 47 12.01 -4.78 -7.88
CA VAL A 47 13.01 -3.73 -7.68
C VAL A 47 13.20 -2.88 -8.94
N LEU A 48 13.14 -3.48 -10.13
CA LEU A 48 13.23 -2.80 -11.43
C LEU A 48 11.90 -2.15 -11.86
N ALA A 49 10.93 -2.10 -10.95
CA ALA A 49 9.62 -1.52 -11.18
C ALA A 49 8.81 -2.13 -12.34
N VAL A 50 9.06 -3.41 -12.66
CA VAL A 50 8.31 -4.14 -13.69
C VAL A 50 6.88 -4.43 -13.20
N PRO A 51 5.86 -4.43 -14.08
CA PRO A 51 4.49 -4.75 -13.69
C PRO A 51 4.34 -6.18 -13.16
N ALA A 52 4.18 -6.28 -11.84
CA ALA A 52 3.90 -7.51 -11.09
C ALA A 52 2.77 -8.36 -11.71
N SER A 53 1.75 -7.71 -12.26
CA SER A 53 0.59 -8.36 -12.88
C SER A 53 0.96 -9.35 -13.99
N VAL A 54 2.02 -9.07 -14.76
CA VAL A 54 2.43 -9.96 -15.85
C VAL A 54 3.03 -11.26 -15.33
N LEU A 55 3.83 -11.19 -14.27
CA LEU A 55 4.39 -12.39 -13.63
C LEU A 55 3.31 -13.20 -12.94
N THR A 56 2.37 -12.56 -12.25
CA THR A 56 1.27 -13.24 -11.56
C THR A 56 0.33 -13.94 -12.55
N LEU A 57 0.00 -13.27 -13.66
CA LEU A 57 -0.77 -13.88 -14.76
C LEU A 57 0.01 -15.03 -15.42
N GLY A 58 1.30 -14.82 -15.69
CA GLY A 58 2.17 -15.85 -16.26
C GLY A 58 2.33 -17.05 -15.33
N GLY A 59 2.46 -16.85 -14.03
CA GLY A 59 2.53 -17.93 -13.04
C GLY A 59 1.25 -18.74 -12.96
N GLY A 60 0.09 -18.08 -13.00
CA GLY A 60 -1.21 -18.76 -13.06
C GLY A 60 -1.45 -19.49 -14.38
N TYR A 61 -0.99 -18.92 -15.51
CA TYR A 61 -1.03 -19.56 -16.81
C TYR A 61 -0.13 -20.79 -16.82
N LEU A 62 1.14 -20.69 -16.44
CA LEU A 62 2.10 -21.79 -16.56
C LEU A 62 1.85 -22.91 -15.54
N PHE A 63 1.67 -22.57 -14.26
CA PHE A 63 1.70 -23.52 -13.14
C PHE A 63 0.33 -23.83 -12.52
N GLY A 64 -0.73 -23.18 -12.99
CA GLY A 64 -2.07 -23.33 -12.45
C GLY A 64 -2.25 -22.67 -11.07
N LEU A 65 -3.46 -22.81 -10.52
CA LEU A 65 -3.90 -21.99 -9.40
C LEU A 65 -3.14 -22.20 -8.08
N PRO A 66 -3.02 -23.42 -7.52
CA PRO A 66 -2.39 -23.59 -6.22
C PRO A 66 -0.89 -23.29 -6.26
N VAL A 67 -0.16 -23.81 -7.26
CA VAL A 67 1.30 -23.65 -7.35
C VAL A 67 1.65 -22.22 -7.75
N GLY A 68 0.96 -21.63 -8.74
CA GLY A 68 1.14 -20.24 -9.14
C GLY A 68 0.85 -19.27 -8.00
N PHE A 69 -0.23 -19.50 -7.24
CA PHE A 69 -0.58 -18.66 -6.10
C PHE A 69 0.48 -18.67 -5.00
N PHE A 70 0.95 -19.84 -4.56
CA PHE A 70 1.95 -19.90 -3.49
C PHE A 70 3.30 -19.32 -3.92
N ALA A 71 3.75 -19.63 -5.14
CA ALA A 71 4.99 -19.09 -5.68
C ALA A 71 4.94 -17.57 -5.82
N ASP A 72 3.86 -17.04 -6.41
CA ASP A 72 3.64 -15.61 -6.58
C ASP A 72 3.51 -14.89 -5.23
N SER A 73 2.74 -15.45 -4.29
CA SER A 73 2.53 -14.86 -2.96
C SER A 73 3.84 -14.71 -2.18
N ILE A 74 4.70 -15.74 -2.19
CA ILE A 74 6.01 -15.71 -1.52
C ILE A 74 6.94 -14.74 -2.27
N GLY A 75 7.05 -14.87 -3.59
CA GLY A 75 7.92 -14.03 -4.42
C GLY A 75 7.56 -12.54 -4.30
N ALA A 76 6.27 -12.21 -4.36
CA ALA A 76 5.76 -10.87 -4.22
C ALA A 76 6.00 -10.29 -2.82
N THR A 77 5.84 -11.10 -1.77
CA THR A 77 6.10 -10.65 -0.39
C THR A 77 7.58 -10.36 -0.16
N VAL A 78 8.46 -11.25 -0.63
CA VAL A 78 9.92 -11.07 -0.53
C VAL A 78 10.40 -9.91 -1.40
N GLY A 79 9.91 -9.81 -2.64
CA GLY A 79 10.21 -8.71 -3.55
C GLY A 79 9.74 -7.35 -3.02
N ALA A 80 8.53 -7.29 -2.48
CA ALA A 80 8.01 -6.09 -1.80
C ALA A 80 8.88 -5.71 -0.60
N GLY A 81 9.34 -6.69 0.19
CA GLY A 81 10.27 -6.49 1.29
C GLY A 81 11.61 -5.93 0.83
N ALA A 82 12.19 -6.50 -0.23
CA ALA A 82 13.46 -6.05 -0.81
C ALA A 82 13.37 -4.62 -1.37
N ALA A 83 12.33 -4.30 -2.15
CA ALA A 83 12.12 -2.95 -2.65
C ALA A 83 11.91 -1.93 -1.50
N PHE A 84 11.20 -2.34 -0.45
CA PHE A 84 11.00 -1.54 0.75
C PHE A 84 12.30 -1.32 1.55
N LEU A 85 13.19 -2.31 1.62
CA LEU A 85 14.51 -2.15 2.22
C LEU A 85 15.39 -1.21 1.42
N LEU A 86 15.47 -1.42 0.10
CA LEU A 86 16.28 -0.59 -0.81
C LEU A 86 15.81 0.87 -0.84
N GLY A 87 14.50 1.10 -0.87
CA GLY A 87 13.93 2.44 -0.80
C GLY A 87 14.22 3.14 0.52
N ARG A 88 14.35 2.39 1.62
CA ARG A 88 14.65 2.93 2.95
C ARG A 88 16.13 3.26 3.13
N THR A 89 17.03 2.44 2.61
CA THR A 89 18.48 2.61 2.80
C THR A 89 19.09 3.55 1.77
N ILE A 90 18.78 3.37 0.49
CA ILE A 90 19.46 4.05 -0.63
C ILE A 90 18.54 5.11 -1.26
N GLY A 91 17.25 4.81 -1.40
CA GLY A 91 16.31 5.60 -2.18
C GLY A 91 15.60 6.75 -1.45
N ARG A 92 15.82 6.94 -0.14
CA ARG A 92 14.95 7.79 0.69
C ARG A 92 14.82 9.22 0.16
N SER A 93 15.91 9.86 -0.23
CA SER A 93 15.91 11.24 -0.74
C SER A 93 15.22 11.37 -2.10
N PHE A 94 15.43 10.40 -3.00
CA PHE A 94 14.79 10.36 -4.31
C PHE A 94 13.28 10.14 -4.20
N VAL A 95 12.87 9.19 -3.37
CA VAL A 95 11.48 8.84 -3.12
C VAL A 95 10.73 10.00 -2.48
N VAL A 96 11.31 10.62 -1.44
CA VAL A 96 10.72 11.80 -0.80
C VAL A 96 10.60 12.96 -1.78
N SER A 97 11.62 13.21 -2.63
CA SER A 97 11.56 14.27 -3.65
C SER A 97 10.41 14.03 -4.65
N ARG A 98 10.27 12.80 -5.16
CA ARG A 98 9.20 12.44 -6.12
C ARG A 98 7.80 12.45 -5.53
N LEU A 99 7.66 12.18 -4.23
CA LEU A 99 6.36 12.01 -3.58
C LEU A 99 5.88 13.25 -2.82
N LYS A 100 6.75 14.22 -2.55
CA LYS A 100 6.41 15.49 -1.87
C LYS A 100 5.29 16.26 -2.58
N ASP A 101 5.22 16.16 -3.89
CA ASP A 101 4.23 16.88 -4.71
C ASP A 101 2.84 16.20 -4.72
N TYR A 102 2.71 15.02 -4.10
CA TYR A 102 1.45 14.26 -4.06
C TYR A 102 0.76 14.43 -2.71
N PRO A 103 -0.43 15.08 -2.63
CA PRO A 103 -1.15 15.27 -1.37
C PRO A 103 -1.53 13.94 -0.69
N GLN A 104 -1.74 12.89 -1.47
CA GLN A 104 -2.01 11.54 -1.00
C GLN A 104 -0.83 10.97 -0.18
N PHE A 105 0.41 11.37 -0.49
CA PHE A 105 1.59 10.93 0.25
C PHE A 105 1.60 11.49 1.68
N GLN A 106 1.29 12.77 1.84
CA GLN A 106 1.21 13.43 3.15
C GLN A 106 0.15 12.76 4.03
N ALA A 107 -1.06 12.58 3.50
CA ALA A 107 -2.16 11.93 4.22
C ALA A 107 -1.81 10.50 4.67
N VAL A 108 -1.19 9.72 3.76
CA VAL A 108 -0.75 8.35 4.08
C VAL A 108 0.39 8.35 5.10
N ALA A 109 1.37 9.25 4.99
CA ALA A 109 2.48 9.35 5.92
C ALA A 109 2.01 9.67 7.33
N ILE A 110 1.03 10.58 7.49
CA ILE A 110 0.42 10.95 8.78
C ILE A 110 -0.33 9.73 9.35
N ALA A 111 -1.24 9.13 8.59
CA ALA A 111 -2.06 8.01 9.05
C ALA A 111 -1.22 6.78 9.46
N ILE A 112 -0.08 6.57 8.79
CA ILE A 112 0.86 5.49 9.10
C ILE A 112 1.52 5.66 10.47
N ARG A 113 1.78 6.88 10.94
CA ARG A 113 2.45 7.11 12.24
C ARG A 113 1.66 6.52 13.41
N ARG A 114 0.33 6.48 13.29
CA ARG A 114 -0.58 5.94 14.31
C ARG A 114 -0.92 4.48 14.06
N SER A 115 -1.31 4.14 12.83
CA SER A 115 -1.88 2.82 12.47
C SER A 115 -1.20 2.15 11.27
N GLY A 116 0.13 2.06 11.29
CA GLY A 116 0.96 1.57 10.17
C GLY A 116 0.46 0.26 9.54
N PHE A 117 0.16 -0.77 10.33
CA PHE A 117 -0.33 -2.06 9.82
C PHE A 117 -1.67 -1.92 9.07
N LYS A 118 -2.65 -1.25 9.66
CA LYS A 118 -4.01 -1.09 9.10
C LYS A 118 -3.97 -0.27 7.81
N ILE A 119 -3.20 0.82 7.79
CA ILE A 119 -3.07 1.68 6.61
C ILE A 119 -2.36 0.95 5.48
N VAL A 120 -1.27 0.21 5.76
CA VAL A 120 -0.60 -0.61 4.73
C VAL A 120 -1.54 -1.67 4.17
N LEU A 121 -2.29 -2.38 5.02
CA LEU A 121 -3.25 -3.40 4.59
C LEU A 121 -4.31 -2.81 3.66
N LEU A 122 -4.91 -1.68 4.06
CA LEU A 122 -5.93 -1.00 3.26
C LEU A 122 -5.38 -0.48 1.93
N LEU A 123 -4.18 0.11 1.93
CA LEU A 123 -3.49 0.54 0.70
C LEU A 123 -3.14 -0.61 -0.25
N ARG A 124 -3.03 -1.84 0.26
CA ARG A 124 -2.78 -3.04 -0.56
C ARG A 124 -4.06 -3.62 -1.13
N LEU A 125 -5.14 -3.57 -0.35
CA LEU A 125 -6.47 -3.99 -0.79
C LEU A 125 -7.05 -3.03 -1.83
N VAL A 126 -6.74 -1.75 -1.72
CA VAL A 126 -7.16 -0.74 -2.69
C VAL A 126 -5.99 -0.44 -3.64
N PRO A 127 -6.07 -0.82 -4.92
CA PRO A 127 -5.02 -0.51 -5.89
C PRO A 127 -5.08 0.98 -6.30
N LEU A 128 -4.96 1.90 -5.34
CA LEU A 128 -4.90 3.35 -5.59
C LEU A 128 -3.61 3.74 -6.29
N LEU A 129 -2.51 3.05 -5.95
CA LEU A 129 -1.18 3.35 -6.43
C LEU A 129 -0.57 2.10 -7.08
N PRO A 130 0.28 2.27 -8.12
CA PRO A 130 1.05 1.17 -8.69
C PRO A 130 1.87 0.46 -7.60
N PHE A 131 1.97 -0.86 -7.70
CA PHE A 131 2.62 -1.72 -6.70
C PHE A 131 4.01 -1.21 -6.29
N ASN A 132 4.85 -0.87 -7.27
CA ASN A 132 6.22 -0.40 -7.04
C ASN A 132 6.24 0.97 -6.36
N MET A 133 5.36 1.88 -6.78
CA MET A 133 5.24 3.20 -6.16
C MET A 133 4.81 3.08 -4.69
N LEU A 134 3.86 2.19 -4.39
CA LEU A 134 3.44 1.93 -3.02
C LEU A 134 4.57 1.33 -2.16
N ASN A 135 5.37 0.41 -2.69
CA ASN A 135 6.52 -0.18 -1.99
C ASN A 135 7.54 0.89 -1.56
N TYR A 136 7.88 1.80 -2.47
CA TYR A 136 8.80 2.91 -2.18
C TYR A 136 8.15 3.97 -1.27
N LEU A 137 6.88 4.30 -1.49
CA LEU A 137 6.15 5.24 -0.64
C LEU A 137 6.14 4.76 0.82
N LEU A 138 5.89 3.47 1.03
CA LEU A 138 5.92 2.87 2.37
C LEU A 138 7.36 2.74 2.91
N SER A 139 8.39 2.66 2.06
CA SER A 139 9.79 2.56 2.52
C SER A 139 10.30 3.78 3.27
N VAL A 140 9.72 4.96 3.00
CA VAL A 140 10.13 6.21 3.67
C VAL A 140 9.34 6.50 4.94
N THR A 141 8.35 5.65 5.26
CA THR A 141 7.50 5.75 6.45
C THR A 141 8.08 4.95 7.63
N PRO A 142 7.66 5.25 8.87
CA PRO A 142 8.17 4.58 10.08
C PRO A 142 7.63 3.16 10.31
N VAL A 143 6.96 2.54 9.34
CA VAL A 143 6.43 1.17 9.49
C VAL A 143 7.58 0.16 9.66
N PRO A 144 7.54 -0.72 10.67
CA PRO A 144 8.50 -1.79 10.81
C PRO A 144 8.30 -2.86 9.72
N ILE A 145 9.40 -3.43 9.23
CA ILE A 145 9.38 -4.37 8.09
C ILE A 145 8.46 -5.58 8.30
N GLY A 146 8.41 -6.13 9.52
CA GLY A 146 7.53 -7.26 9.82
C GLY A 146 6.05 -6.93 9.66
N GLN A 147 5.60 -5.76 10.13
CA GLN A 147 4.21 -5.29 9.93
C GLN A 147 3.93 -5.03 8.46
N TYR A 148 4.88 -4.42 7.74
CA TYR A 148 4.75 -4.18 6.31
C TYR A 148 4.61 -5.49 5.51
N MET A 149 5.46 -6.49 5.80
CA MET A 149 5.42 -7.79 5.11
C MET A 149 4.11 -8.53 5.41
N LEU A 150 3.69 -8.59 6.68
CA LEU A 150 2.45 -9.26 7.05
C LEU A 150 1.20 -8.57 6.47
N ALA A 151 1.12 -7.24 6.57
CA ALA A 151 0.03 -6.47 6.00
C ALA A 151 0.00 -6.57 4.46
N SER A 152 1.17 -6.57 3.80
CA SER A 152 1.27 -6.74 2.35
C SER A 152 0.86 -8.14 1.93
N TRP A 153 1.32 -9.18 2.63
CA TRP A 153 0.95 -10.55 2.31
C TRP A 153 -0.56 -10.77 2.39
N ILE A 154 -1.21 -10.32 3.48
CA ILE A 154 -2.66 -10.44 3.65
C ILE A 154 -3.41 -9.56 2.63
N GLY A 155 -2.98 -8.31 2.44
CA GLY A 155 -3.65 -7.36 1.56
C GLY A 155 -3.54 -7.71 0.07
N MET A 156 -2.50 -8.45 -0.32
CA MET A 156 -2.29 -8.87 -1.71
C MET A 156 -2.97 -10.20 -2.06
N MET A 157 -3.33 -11.04 -1.07
CA MET A 157 -3.97 -12.34 -1.36
C MET A 157 -5.17 -12.24 -2.31
N PRO A 158 -6.12 -11.29 -2.15
CA PRO A 158 -7.30 -11.25 -3.02
C PRO A 158 -6.94 -10.95 -4.47
N ILE A 159 -6.04 -9.99 -4.70
CA ILE A 159 -5.65 -9.59 -6.05
C ILE A 159 -4.73 -10.63 -6.71
N THR A 160 -3.83 -11.25 -5.95
CA THR A 160 -3.00 -12.36 -6.43
C THR A 160 -3.88 -13.55 -6.82
N LEU A 161 -4.85 -13.94 -6.00
CA LEU A 161 -5.76 -15.03 -6.32
C LEU A 161 -6.57 -14.75 -7.60
N ALA A 162 -7.10 -13.52 -7.74
CA ALA A 162 -7.85 -13.13 -8.92
C ALA A 162 -7.00 -13.19 -10.20
N LEU A 163 -5.77 -12.63 -10.17
CA LEU A 163 -4.87 -12.65 -11.32
C LEU A 163 -4.39 -14.05 -11.67
N VAL A 164 -4.03 -14.86 -10.68
CA VAL A 164 -3.62 -16.25 -10.91
C VAL A 164 -4.79 -17.05 -11.50
N TYR A 165 -6.01 -16.88 -10.98
CA TYR A 165 -7.20 -17.54 -11.53
C TYR A 165 -7.47 -17.14 -12.98
N VAL A 166 -7.33 -15.85 -13.31
CA VAL A 166 -7.43 -15.39 -14.70
C VAL A 166 -6.36 -16.05 -15.57
N GLY A 167 -5.10 -16.11 -15.09
CA GLY A 167 -4.01 -16.80 -15.80
C GLY A 167 -4.31 -18.27 -16.06
N THR A 168 -4.78 -19.00 -15.05
CA THR A 168 -5.16 -20.43 -15.19
C THR A 168 -6.33 -20.61 -16.14
N THR A 169 -7.35 -19.75 -16.07
CA THR A 169 -8.51 -19.79 -16.98
C THR A 169 -8.09 -19.54 -18.43
N LEU A 170 -7.12 -18.64 -18.65
CA LEU A 170 -6.56 -18.40 -19.98
C LEU A 170 -5.85 -19.64 -20.53
N LYS A 171 -5.10 -20.38 -19.69
CA LYS A 171 -4.50 -21.66 -20.06
C LYS A 171 -5.55 -22.71 -20.38
N ASP A 172 -6.58 -22.84 -19.55
CA ASP A 172 -7.66 -23.78 -19.81
C ASP A 172 -8.29 -23.47 -21.17
N ILE A 173 -8.61 -22.21 -21.46
CA ILE A 173 -9.18 -21.79 -22.75
C ILE A 173 -8.22 -22.10 -23.91
N SER A 174 -6.92 -21.84 -23.78
CA SER A 174 -5.93 -22.18 -24.82
C SER A 174 -5.76 -23.69 -25.01
N ASP A 175 -5.78 -24.48 -23.95
CA ASP A 175 -5.66 -25.93 -24.03
C ASP A 175 -6.91 -26.56 -24.67
N VAL A 176 -8.11 -26.05 -24.37
CA VAL A 176 -9.32 -26.45 -25.09
C VAL A 176 -9.45 -25.84 -26.48
N THR A 177 -8.53 -24.95 -26.91
CA THR A 177 -8.53 -24.49 -28.30
C THR A 177 -8.05 -25.52 -29.33
N HIS A 178 -7.62 -26.71 -28.90
CA HIS A 178 -7.47 -27.87 -29.79
C HIS A 178 -8.73 -28.76 -29.92
N GLY A 179 -9.84 -28.39 -29.27
CA GLY A 179 -11.10 -29.14 -29.28
C GLY A 179 -12.33 -28.26 -29.49
N TRP A 180 -12.34 -27.38 -30.50
CA TRP A 180 -13.50 -26.54 -30.88
C TRP A 180 -14.66 -27.32 -31.51
N GLY A 181 -14.87 -28.57 -31.09
CA GLY A 181 -16.05 -29.38 -31.45
C GLY A 181 -16.78 -29.76 -30.17
N GLU A 182 -17.92 -29.14 -29.92
CA GLU A 182 -18.92 -29.51 -28.89
C GLU A 182 -18.83 -28.86 -27.49
N PHE A 183 -18.51 -27.57 -27.36
CA PHE A 183 -18.84 -26.85 -26.12
C PHE A 183 -20.33 -26.47 -26.08
N SER A 184 -21.10 -27.22 -25.29
CA SER A 184 -22.52 -26.95 -25.00
C SER A 184 -22.75 -25.53 -24.45
N LYS A 185 -23.86 -24.89 -24.87
CA LYS A 185 -24.26 -23.52 -24.48
C LYS A 185 -24.29 -23.29 -22.96
N THR A 186 -24.52 -24.35 -22.18
CA THR A 186 -24.55 -24.31 -20.72
C THR A 186 -23.17 -24.01 -20.11
N ARG A 187 -22.09 -24.55 -20.67
CA ARG A 187 -20.72 -24.33 -20.17
C ARG A 187 -20.26 -22.88 -20.38
N TRP A 188 -20.61 -22.30 -21.53
CA TRP A 188 -20.38 -20.87 -21.80
C TRP A 188 -21.14 -19.97 -20.81
N ALA A 189 -22.38 -20.32 -20.47
CA ALA A 189 -23.15 -19.58 -19.47
C ALA A 189 -22.48 -19.60 -18.08
N PHE A 190 -21.94 -20.75 -17.64
CA PHE A 190 -21.21 -20.85 -16.37
C PHE A 190 -19.90 -20.05 -16.36
N ILE A 191 -19.14 -20.05 -17.47
CA ILE A 191 -17.90 -19.26 -17.57
C ILE A 191 -18.21 -17.76 -17.52
N ILE A 192 -19.19 -17.30 -18.29
CA ILE A 192 -19.60 -15.88 -18.30
C ILE A 192 -20.12 -15.49 -16.91
N LEU A 193 -20.94 -16.34 -16.28
CA LEU A 193 -21.45 -16.09 -14.94
C LEU A 193 -20.32 -16.01 -13.90
N GLY A 194 -19.36 -16.95 -13.93
CA GLY A 194 -18.20 -16.93 -13.04
C GLY A 194 -17.34 -15.69 -13.23
N LEU A 195 -17.15 -15.25 -14.47
CA LEU A 195 -16.41 -14.04 -14.79
C LEU A 195 -17.15 -12.79 -14.28
N VAL A 196 -18.46 -12.68 -14.50
CA VAL A 196 -19.29 -11.57 -14.02
C VAL A 196 -19.29 -11.52 -12.49
N VAL A 197 -19.48 -12.66 -11.82
CA VAL A 197 -19.43 -12.75 -10.35
C VAL A 197 -18.06 -12.33 -9.81
N SER A 198 -16.97 -12.79 -10.44
CA SER A 198 -15.60 -12.41 -10.06
C SER A 198 -15.38 -10.89 -10.20
N VAL A 199 -15.83 -10.29 -11.31
CA VAL A 199 -15.74 -8.84 -11.55
C VAL A 199 -16.56 -8.06 -10.52
N ILE A 200 -17.79 -8.48 -10.23
CA ILE A 200 -18.64 -7.84 -9.22
C ILE A 200 -18.01 -7.93 -7.83
N LEU A 201 -17.51 -9.11 -7.46
CA LEU A 201 -16.85 -9.33 -6.17
C LEU A 201 -15.61 -8.46 -6.04
N MET A 202 -14.77 -8.40 -7.08
CA MET A 202 -13.57 -7.55 -7.12
C MET A 202 -13.93 -6.07 -6.97
N ILE A 203 -14.93 -5.58 -7.72
CA ILE A 203 -15.41 -4.20 -7.59
C ILE A 203 -15.91 -3.94 -6.16
N CYS A 204 -16.69 -4.87 -5.59
CA CYS A 204 -17.24 -4.71 -4.25
C CYS A 204 -16.11 -4.65 -3.20
N VAL A 205 -15.12 -5.54 -3.27
CA VAL A 205 -13.96 -5.55 -2.39
C VAL A 205 -13.17 -4.26 -2.52
N THR A 206 -12.90 -3.80 -3.75
CA THR A 206 -12.18 -2.54 -3.98
C THR A 206 -12.96 -1.34 -3.43
N ARG A 207 -14.29 -1.28 -3.62
CA ARG A 207 -15.11 -0.19 -3.10
C ARG A 207 -15.18 -0.18 -1.58
N VAL A 208 -15.36 -1.34 -0.95
CA VAL A 208 -15.38 -1.48 0.51
C VAL A 208 -14.03 -1.13 1.11
N ALA A 209 -12.94 -1.63 0.52
CA ALA A 209 -11.59 -1.31 0.97
C ALA A 209 -11.29 0.19 0.81
N LYS A 210 -11.75 0.83 -0.29
CA LYS A 210 -11.60 2.27 -0.51
C LYS A 210 -12.36 3.07 0.54
N ALA A 211 -13.62 2.72 0.79
CA ALA A 211 -14.42 3.36 1.83
C ALA A 211 -13.80 3.19 3.23
N ALA A 212 -13.24 2.00 3.51
CA ALA A 212 -12.55 1.74 4.78
C ALA A 212 -11.23 2.53 4.90
N LEU A 213 -10.51 2.73 3.80
CA LEU A 213 -9.32 3.58 3.75
C LEU A 213 -9.67 5.05 3.95
N ASP A 214 -10.66 5.58 3.22
CA ASP A 214 -11.10 6.97 3.35
C ASP A 214 -11.56 7.26 4.79
N LYS A 215 -12.31 6.33 5.40
CA LYS A 215 -12.69 6.41 6.81
C LYS A 215 -11.49 6.38 7.76
N ALA A 216 -10.52 5.50 7.51
CA ALA A 216 -9.32 5.41 8.33
C ALA A 216 -8.44 6.66 8.19
N LEU A 217 -8.33 7.24 7.00
CA LEU A 217 -7.58 8.48 6.78
C LEU A 217 -8.26 9.65 7.50
N ALA A 218 -9.58 9.78 7.39
CA ALA A 218 -10.35 10.83 8.08
C ALA A 218 -10.26 10.74 9.62
N GLU A 219 -10.41 9.53 10.18
CA GLU A 219 -10.28 9.30 11.63
C GLU A 219 -8.89 9.72 12.15
N ASN A 220 -7.82 9.49 11.37
CA ASN A 220 -6.48 9.91 11.76
C ASN A 220 -6.27 11.43 11.62
N GLU A 221 -6.93 12.10 10.68
CA GLU A 221 -6.87 13.55 10.50
C GLU A 221 -7.63 14.29 11.61
N ASP A 222 -8.82 13.81 12.00
CA ASP A 222 -9.59 14.37 13.11
C ASP A 222 -8.85 14.26 14.45
N LEU A 223 -8.20 13.12 14.72
CA LEU A 223 -7.43 12.91 15.94
C LEU A 223 -6.16 13.78 16.00
N ASP A 224 -5.50 14.02 14.86
CA ASP A 224 -4.35 14.92 14.82
C ASP A 224 -4.80 16.39 15.02
N ASN A 225 -5.95 16.78 14.49
CA ASN A 225 -6.55 18.09 14.74
C ASN A 225 -6.93 18.28 16.22
N ILE A 226 -7.40 17.23 16.92
CA ILE A 226 -7.69 17.28 18.35
C ILE A 226 -6.41 17.50 19.19
N ASP A 227 -5.29 16.86 18.83
CA ASP A 227 -4.00 17.08 19.50
C ASP A 227 -3.37 18.45 19.19
N ILE A 228 -3.88 19.18 18.19
CA ILE A 228 -3.48 20.55 17.85
C ILE A 228 -4.35 21.61 18.57
N ILE A 229 -5.47 21.25 19.21
CA ILE A 229 -6.24 22.19 20.05
C ILE A 229 -5.43 22.43 21.35
N PRO A 230 -4.89 23.65 21.58
CA PRO A 230 -4.30 23.96 22.88
C PRO A 230 -5.42 23.97 23.92
N GLU A 231 -5.12 23.50 25.13
CA GLU A 231 -5.99 23.42 26.31
C GLU A 231 -7.25 24.31 26.25
N LEU A 232 -8.41 23.69 26.51
CA LEU A 232 -9.63 24.37 26.92
C LEU A 232 -9.28 25.57 27.81
N PRO A 233 -9.92 26.74 27.61
CA PRO A 233 -9.53 27.96 28.30
C PRO A 233 -9.59 27.69 29.80
N VAL A 234 -8.43 27.77 30.44
CA VAL A 234 -8.31 27.95 31.89
C VAL A 234 -9.32 29.02 32.26
N VAL A 235 -10.32 28.62 33.04
CA VAL A 235 -11.16 29.56 33.78
C VAL A 235 -10.17 30.44 34.53
N SER A 236 -10.07 31.69 34.08
CA SER A 236 -9.29 32.73 34.74
C SER A 236 -9.90 32.92 36.12
N GLU A 237 -9.43 32.20 37.13
CA GLU A 237 -9.53 32.69 38.49
C GLU A 237 -8.75 34.00 38.52
N ALA A 238 -9.46 35.07 38.86
CA ALA A 238 -8.93 36.42 39.00
C ALA A 238 -7.65 36.41 39.86
N PRO A 239 -6.67 37.29 39.60
CA PRO A 239 -5.47 37.33 40.42
C PRO A 239 -5.87 37.79 41.82
N VAL A 240 -5.83 36.86 42.78
CA VAL A 240 -5.85 37.18 44.20
C VAL A 240 -4.60 38.01 44.48
N HIS A 241 -4.80 39.31 44.67
CA HIS A 241 -3.77 40.26 45.05
C HIS A 241 -3.22 39.93 46.45
N LEU A 242 -2.21 39.07 46.50
CA LEU A 242 -1.52 38.62 47.73
C LEU A 242 -0.50 39.63 48.31
N ASN A 243 -0.53 40.90 47.87
CA ASN A 243 0.45 41.92 48.28
C ASN A 243 -0.13 43.08 49.10
N GLN A 244 -1.29 42.93 49.72
CA GLN A 244 -1.65 43.84 50.82
C GLN A 244 -0.97 43.37 52.11
N PRO A 245 -0.05 44.16 52.71
CA PRO A 245 0.42 43.85 54.05
C PRO A 245 -0.79 43.93 54.98
N LEU A 246 -0.97 42.88 55.80
CA LEU A 246 -1.97 42.81 56.87
C LEU A 246 -1.77 44.00 57.82
N LEU A 247 -2.50 45.09 57.56
CA LEU A 247 -2.69 46.18 58.50
C LEU A 247 -3.57 45.65 59.62
N ILE A 248 -2.93 45.06 60.63
CA ILE A 248 -3.54 44.81 61.93
C ILE A 248 -3.92 46.20 62.47
N LYS A 249 -5.18 46.56 62.27
CA LYS A 249 -5.78 47.74 62.88
C LYS A 249 -5.98 47.42 64.35
N ILE A 250 -5.00 47.79 65.17
CA ILE A 250 -5.15 47.80 66.63
C ILE A 250 -6.08 48.98 66.90
N ASP A 251 -7.34 48.71 67.17
CA ASP A 251 -8.23 49.70 67.76
C ASP A 251 -7.75 49.98 69.19
N ALA A 252 -7.16 51.16 69.38
CA ALA A 252 -6.97 51.77 70.70
C ALA A 252 -8.17 52.70 70.97
N PRO A 253 -8.63 52.78 72.23
CA PRO A 253 -9.92 53.36 72.56
C PRO A 253 -9.92 54.89 72.40
N ASP A 254 -11.08 55.36 71.97
CA ASP A 254 -11.51 56.75 71.86
C ASP A 254 -11.45 57.45 73.23
N ASP A 255 -10.69 58.53 73.34
CA ASP A 255 -10.83 59.47 74.45
C ASP A 255 -10.56 60.90 73.98
N HIS A 256 -11.63 61.54 73.49
CA HIS A 256 -11.67 62.96 73.18
C HIS A 256 -11.95 63.76 74.46
N HIS A 257 -10.91 64.46 74.93
CA HIS A 257 -10.87 65.82 75.47
C HIS A 257 -11.93 66.33 76.49
N GLU A 258 -11.38 66.81 77.61
CA GLU A 258 -11.76 68.05 78.33
C GLU A 258 -12.76 68.96 77.58
N LYS A 259 -13.95 69.14 78.16
CA LYS A 259 -14.36 70.36 78.89
C LYS A 259 -15.72 70.19 79.58
#